data_AF-A0A7J4L446-F1
#
_entry.id   AF-A0A7J4L446-F1
#
_cell.length_a   1.000
_cell.length_b   1.000
_cell.length_c   1.000
_cell.angle_alpha   90.00
_cell.angle_beta   90.00
_cell.angle_gamma   90.00
#
_symmetry.space_group_name_H-M   'P 1'
#
loop_
_entity.id
_entity.type
_entity.pdbx_description
1 polymer ?
#
loop_
_entity_poly.entity_id
_entity_poly.type
_entity_poly.pdbx_seq_one_letter_code
_entity_poly.pdbx_strand_id
1 'polypeptide(L)'
;MLLLVVLMPVALATQTNIALTYDANGNLLTNGDKRYVYDGFNRLAEVFINNSIKEKYWYDPDGQRLKKMEFHGDGSNTTIYYISNSFVRIINSSGTYDEV
;
A
#
# COMPACT_ATOMS: atom_id res chain seq x y z
N MET A 1 -39.89 -12.34 37.26
CA MET A 1 -39.09 -11.89 36.10
C MET A 1 -37.70 -12.50 36.28
N LEU A 2 -37.38 -13.55 35.54
CA LEU A 2 -36.12 -14.30 35.69
C LEU A 2 -35.06 -13.64 34.80
N LEU A 3 -34.01 -13.08 35.39
CA LEU A 3 -32.91 -12.44 34.65
C LEU A 3 -31.86 -13.51 34.32
N LEU A 4 -31.77 -13.88 33.03
CA LEU A 4 -30.75 -14.78 32.51
C LEU A 4 -29.47 -13.97 32.22
N VAL A 5 -28.40 -14.21 32.99
CA VAL A 5 -27.07 -13.64 32.70
C VAL A 5 -26.34 -14.60 31.76
N VAL A 6 -26.27 -14.26 30.47
CA VAL A 6 -25.46 -15.01 29.51
C VAL A 6 -24.01 -14.53 29.64
N LEU A 7 -23.14 -15.39 30.15
CA LEU A 7 -21.70 -15.16 30.26
C LEU A 7 -21.08 -15.20 28.85
N MET A 8 -20.76 -14.04 28.28
CA MET A 8 -20.00 -13.98 27.03
C MET A 8 -18.53 -14.37 27.28
N PRO A 9 -17.92 -15.22 26.44
CA PRO A 9 -16.49 -15.51 26.54
C PRO A 9 -15.69 -14.25 26.22
N VAL A 10 -14.87 -13.80 27.17
CA VAL A 10 -13.92 -12.70 26.94
C VAL A 10 -12.84 -13.23 26.00
N ALA A 11 -12.92 -12.88 24.72
CA ALA A 11 -11.80 -13.05 23.81
C ALA A 11 -10.70 -12.06 24.24
N LEU A 12 -9.56 -12.58 24.71
CA LEU A 12 -8.37 -11.75 24.89
C LEU A 12 -7.90 -11.31 23.50
N ALA A 13 -8.21 -10.08 23.12
CA ALA A 13 -7.58 -9.45 21.97
C ALA A 13 -6.11 -9.20 22.32
N THR A 14 -5.21 -9.91 21.66
CA THR A 14 -3.78 -9.59 21.70
C THR A 14 -3.60 -8.23 21.02
N GLN A 15 -3.40 -7.17 21.80
CA GLN A 15 -3.04 -5.88 21.25
C GLN A 15 -1.64 -5.99 20.66
N THR A 16 -1.55 -6.20 19.34
CA THR A 16 -0.30 -6.13 18.62
C THR A 16 0.07 -4.65 18.56
N ASN A 17 1.00 -4.23 19.39
CA ASN A 17 1.52 -2.86 19.34
C ASN A 17 2.41 -2.76 18.09
N ILE A 18 1.83 -2.28 17.00
CA ILE A 18 2.57 -2.09 15.76
C ILE A 18 3.39 -0.81 15.89
N ALA A 19 4.70 -0.95 16.03
CA ALA A 19 5.60 0.20 16.08
C ALA A 19 5.65 0.90 14.70
N LEU A 20 5.27 2.17 14.69
CA LEU A 20 5.48 3.07 13.55
C LEU A 20 6.85 3.72 13.70
N THR A 21 7.65 3.71 12.65
CA THR A 21 8.93 4.42 12.61
C THR A 21 8.93 5.44 11.49
N TYR A 22 9.72 6.50 11.65
CA TYR A 22 9.78 7.60 10.71
C TYR A 22 11.23 8.00 10.43
N ASP A 23 11.48 8.55 9.25
CA ASP A 23 12.75 9.22 8.96
C ASP A 23 12.80 10.65 9.53
N ALA A 24 13.92 11.33 9.33
CA ALA A 24 14.12 12.70 9.83
C ALA A 24 13.19 13.74 9.18
N ASN A 25 12.64 13.45 7.99
CA ASN A 25 11.69 14.30 7.29
C ASN A 25 10.23 13.99 7.71
N GLY A 26 10.02 13.03 8.60
CA GLY A 26 8.70 12.62 9.08
C GLY A 26 7.99 11.63 8.16
N ASN A 27 8.67 11.02 7.19
CA ASN A 27 8.07 9.98 6.37
C ASN A 27 8.00 8.66 7.13
N LEU A 28 6.90 7.93 6.96
CA LEU A 28 6.70 6.62 7.58
C LEU A 28 7.65 5.57 6.98
N LEU A 29 8.57 5.02 7.77
CA LEU A 29 9.50 3.97 7.31
C LEU A 29 8.94 2.57 7.50
N THR A 30 8.32 2.29 8.66
CA THR A 30 7.75 0.97 8.97
C THR A 30 6.39 1.06 9.64
N ASN A 31 5.53 0.11 9.34
CA ASN A 31 4.25 -0.13 10.01
C ASN A 31 3.99 -1.64 10.03
N GLY A 32 4.47 -2.30 11.09
CA GLY A 32 4.43 -3.76 11.21
C GLY A 32 5.33 -4.38 10.15
N ASP A 33 4.78 -5.32 9.38
CA ASP A 33 5.50 -5.97 8.28
C ASP A 33 5.62 -5.10 7.01
N LYS A 34 5.05 -3.89 7.04
CA LYS A 34 5.14 -2.94 5.93
C LYS A 34 6.39 -2.08 6.07
N ARG A 35 7.13 -1.93 4.98
CA ARG A 35 8.26 -0.99 4.86
C ARG A 35 8.07 -0.10 3.64
N TYR A 36 8.37 1.18 3.80
CA TYR A 36 8.21 2.20 2.77
C TYR A 36 9.57 2.80 2.42
N VAL A 37 9.80 3.06 1.15
CA VAL A 37 11.02 3.67 0.63
C VAL A 37 10.64 4.92 -0.14
N TYR A 38 11.39 6.00 0.07
CA TYR A 38 11.14 7.30 -0.55
C TYR A 38 12.28 7.66 -1.51
N ASP A 39 11.95 8.39 -2.57
CA ASP A 39 12.94 8.94 -3.49
C ASP A 39 13.65 10.18 -2.92
N GLY A 40 14.63 10.72 -3.66
CA GLY A 40 15.39 11.90 -3.25
C GLY A 40 14.57 13.19 -3.12
N PHE A 41 13.32 13.19 -3.58
CA PHE A 41 12.37 14.31 -3.46
C PHE A 41 11.32 14.06 -2.37
N ASN A 42 11.55 13.09 -1.48
CA ASN A 42 10.67 12.81 -0.35
C ASN A 42 9.29 12.23 -0.77
N ARG A 43 9.23 11.52 -1.91
CA ARG A 43 8.00 10.91 -2.44
C ARG A 43 8.08 9.38 -2.34
N LEU A 44 6.97 8.72 -2.02
CA LEU A 44 6.92 7.26 -1.86
C LEU A 44 7.32 6.55 -3.17
N ALA A 45 8.42 5.80 -3.17
CA ALA A 45 8.93 5.09 -4.34
C ALA A 45 8.58 3.60 -4.31
N GLU A 46 8.66 2.94 -3.16
CA GLU A 46 8.42 1.50 -3.03
C GLU A 46 7.71 1.15 -1.72
N VAL A 47 6.87 0.11 -1.78
CA VAL A 47 6.21 -0.49 -0.61
C VAL A 47 6.53 -1.97 -0.57
N PHE A 48 6.98 -2.44 0.58
CA PHE A 48 7.26 -3.84 0.87
C PHE A 48 6.28 -4.34 1.92
N ILE A 49 5.85 -5.61 1.79
CA ILE A 49 5.10 -6.35 2.81
C ILE A 49 5.78 -7.70 2.98
N ASN A 50 6.10 -8.11 4.21
CA ASN A 50 6.84 -9.35 4.49
C ASN A 50 8.12 -9.45 3.64
N ASN A 51 8.84 -8.34 3.53
CA ASN A 51 10.07 -8.19 2.74
C ASN A 51 9.93 -8.43 1.22
N SER A 52 8.71 -8.61 0.71
CA SER A 52 8.41 -8.68 -0.72
C SER A 52 7.92 -7.34 -1.23
N ILE A 53 8.40 -6.91 -2.40
CA ILE A 53 7.91 -5.68 -3.02
C ILE A 53 6.44 -5.86 -3.44
N LYS A 54 5.59 -4.89 -3.11
CA LYS A 54 4.17 -4.88 -3.41
C LYS A 54 3.78 -3.74 -4.33
N GLU A 55 4.42 -2.59 -4.18
CA GLU A 55 4.13 -1.44 -5.01
C GLU A 55 5.41 -0.71 -5.39
N LYS A 56 5.46 -0.19 -6.61
CA LYS A 56 6.47 0.75 -7.10
C LYS A 56 5.82 1.95 -7.75
N TYR A 57 6.44 3.10 -7.58
CA TYR A 57 5.92 4.39 -8.03
C TYR A 57 6.99 5.17 -8.78
N TRP A 58 6.57 5.84 -9.85
CA TRP A 58 7.39 6.78 -10.60
C TRP A 58 6.64 8.09 -10.77
N TYR A 59 7.40 9.18 -10.78
CA TYR A 59 6.88 10.53 -10.80
C TYR A 59 7.60 11.36 -11.84
N ASP A 60 6.92 12.38 -12.34
CA ASP A 60 7.51 13.42 -13.15
C ASP A 60 8.28 14.45 -12.28
N PRO A 61 8.91 15.47 -12.88
CA PRO A 61 9.59 16.54 -12.15
C PRO A 61 8.66 17.38 -11.26
N ASP A 62 7.38 17.52 -11.62
CA ASP A 62 6.39 18.31 -10.88
C ASP A 62 5.77 17.52 -9.71
N GLY A 63 6.14 16.24 -9.54
CA GLY A 63 5.64 15.38 -8.47
C GLY A 63 4.35 14.66 -8.79
N GLN A 64 3.85 14.73 -10.03
CA GLN A 64 2.72 13.92 -10.46
C GLN A 64 3.18 12.49 -10.70
N ARG A 65 2.36 11.54 -10.29
CA ARG A 65 2.65 10.12 -10.51
C ARG A 65 2.50 9.83 -12.01
N LEU A 66 3.50 9.22 -12.62
CA LEU A 66 3.47 8.76 -14.02
C LEU A 66 3.06 7.28 -14.12
N LYS A 67 3.51 6.48 -13.15
CA LYS A 67 3.36 5.03 -13.19
C LYS A 67 3.24 4.46 -11.79
N LYS A 68 2.36 3.47 -11.62
CA LYS A 68 2.31 2.54 -10.50
C LYS A 68 2.48 1.13 -11.02
N MET A 69 3.25 0.30 -10.31
CA MET A 69 3.23 -1.15 -10.49
C MET A 69 2.82 -1.81 -9.19
N GLU A 70 1.84 -2.71 -9.26
CA GLU A 70 1.34 -3.53 -8.15
C GLU A 70 1.73 -4.98 -8.39
N PHE A 71 2.39 -5.62 -7.41
CA PHE A 71 2.86 -7.00 -7.49
C PHE A 71 1.96 -7.92 -6.66
N HIS A 72 1.42 -8.94 -7.32
CA HIS A 72 0.49 -9.90 -6.75
C HIS A 72 1.22 -11.13 -6.19
N GLY A 73 0.53 -11.90 -5.34
CA GLY A 73 1.12 -13.09 -4.70
C GLY A 73 1.43 -14.23 -5.67
N ASP A 74 0.78 -14.25 -6.83
CA ASP A 74 0.96 -15.23 -7.90
C ASP A 74 2.11 -14.86 -8.87
N GLY A 75 2.84 -13.77 -8.58
CA GLY A 75 3.93 -13.27 -9.42
C GLY A 75 3.48 -12.41 -10.60
N SER A 76 2.17 -12.28 -10.85
CA SER A 76 1.65 -11.33 -11.81
C SER A 76 1.78 -9.88 -11.30
N ASN A 77 1.63 -8.92 -12.19
CA ASN A 77 1.58 -7.51 -11.81
C ASN A 77 0.52 -6.76 -12.61
N THR A 78 0.05 -5.67 -12.00
CA THR A 78 -0.75 -4.63 -12.66
C THR A 78 0.11 -3.39 -12.81
N THR A 79 0.24 -2.88 -14.02
CA THR A 79 0.89 -1.59 -14.29
C THR A 79 -0.18 -0.56 -14.62
N ILE A 80 -0.17 0.58 -13.93
CA ILE A 80 -1.07 1.70 -14.16
C ILE A 80 -0.22 2.89 -14.64
N TYR A 81 -0.55 3.42 -15.81
CA TYR A 81 0.01 4.66 -16.34
C TYR A 81 -0.99 5.79 -16.13
N TYR A 82 -0.52 6.87 -15.52
CA TYR A 82 -1.29 8.08 -15.27
C TYR A 82 -0.98 9.05 -16.40
N ILE A 83 -1.86 9.11 -17.40
CA ILE A 83 -1.64 9.87 -18.64
C ILE A 83 -2.17 11.30 -18.48
N SER A 84 -3.28 11.45 -17.75
CA SER A 84 -3.81 12.75 -17.33
C SER A 84 -4.58 12.61 -16.02
N ASN A 85 -5.11 13.72 -15.49
CA ASN A 85 -5.92 13.72 -14.27
C ASN A 85 -7.22 12.91 -14.38
N SER A 86 -7.71 12.68 -15.60
CA SER A 86 -8.94 11.94 -15.89
C SER A 86 -8.69 10.84 -16.93
N PHE A 87 -7.47 10.31 -16.99
CA PHE A 87 -7.18 9.20 -17.89
C PHE A 87 -6.04 8.35 -17.37
N VAL A 88 -6.34 7.07 -17.15
CA VAL A 88 -5.35 6.07 -16.78
C VAL A 88 -5.43 4.87 -17.71
N ARG A 89 -4.27 4.28 -17.99
CA ARG A 89 -4.15 3.01 -18.71
C ARG A 89 -3.64 1.93 -17.77
N ILE A 90 -4.39 0.85 -17.67
CA ILE A 90 -4.12 -0.30 -16.81
C ILE A 90 -3.72 -1.48 -17.69
N ILE A 91 -2.58 -2.09 -17.38
CA ILE A 91 -2.04 -3.25 -18.09
C ILE A 91 -1.80 -4.36 -17.08
N ASN A 92 -2.38 -5.53 -17.30
CA ASN A 92 -2.15 -6.74 -16.51
C ASN A 92 -2.19 -7.99 -17.42
N SER A 93 -2.17 -9.18 -16.83
CA SER A 93 -2.19 -10.46 -17.57
C SER A 93 -3.46 -10.66 -18.41
N SER A 94 -4.57 -10.03 -18.04
CA SER A 94 -5.85 -10.14 -18.73
C SER A 94 -5.98 -9.16 -19.91
N GLY A 95 -5.12 -8.14 -20.00
CA GLY A 95 -5.08 -7.21 -21.13
C GLY A 95 -4.75 -5.78 -20.76
N THR A 96 -5.14 -4.87 -21.66
CA THR A 96 -5.03 -3.41 -21.50
C THR A 96 -6.42 -2.80 -21.38
N TYR A 97 -6.60 -1.95 -20.39
CA TYR A 97 -7.85 -1.26 -20.07
C TYR A 97 -7.57 0.23 -19.93
N ASP A 98 -8.53 1.04 -20.35
CA ASP A 98 -8.45 2.49 -20.24
C ASP A 98 -9.63 2.95 -19.37
N GLU A 99 -9.37 3.78 -18.36
CA GLU A 99 -10.37 4.40 -17.49
C GLU A 99 -10.28 5.92 -17.63
N VAL A 100 -11.45 6.58 -17.72
CA VAL A 100 -11.61 8.04 -17.90
C VAL A 100 -12.25 8.64 -16.64
#